data_AF-F0QCT4-F1
#
_entry.id   AF-F0QCT4-F1
#
_cell.length_a   1.000
_cell.length_b   1.000
_cell.length_c   1.000
_cell.angle_alpha   90.00
_cell.angle_beta   90.00
_cell.angle_gamma   90.00
#
_symmetry.space_group_name_H-M   'P 1'
#
loop_
_entity.id
_entity.type
_entity.pdbx_description
1 polymer ?
#
loop_
_entity_poly.entity_id
_entity_poly.type
_entity_poly.pdbx_seq_one_letter_code
_entity_poly.pdbx_strand_id
1 'polypeptide(L)'
;MLASFPLPFARAGAPADYPADHPADGAHPCGQRYWPAQTLDAFLLQMAARGHCISAAMMLGDRQYALEQIARARQLQGDTLQALVQELSAYFEDAEPAAAGLHWSHR
;
A
#
# COMPACT_ATOMS: atom_id res chain seq x y z
N MET A 1 -30.56 32.33 -5.41
CA MET A 1 -31.38 31.17 -5.02
C MET A 1 -30.46 29.98 -4.85
N LEU A 2 -30.33 29.47 -3.62
CA LEU A 2 -29.55 28.28 -3.26
C LEU A 2 -30.40 27.04 -3.54
N ALA A 3 -29.83 26.00 -4.18
CA ALA A 3 -30.44 24.68 -4.24
C ALA A 3 -29.43 23.65 -3.70
N SER A 4 -29.50 23.44 -2.39
CA SER A 4 -28.93 22.26 -1.71
C SER A 4 -29.66 21.01 -2.20
N PHE A 5 -28.92 20.03 -2.69
CA PHE A 5 -29.44 18.68 -2.89
C PHE A 5 -28.85 17.76 -1.80
N PRO A 6 -29.70 17.13 -0.96
CA PRO A 6 -29.24 16.12 -0.01
C PRO A 6 -28.93 14.82 -0.74
N LEU A 7 -27.70 14.33 -0.63
CA LEU A 7 -27.34 12.97 -1.04
C LEU A 7 -27.96 11.96 -0.05
N PRO A 8 -28.61 10.89 -0.53
CA PRO A 8 -29.14 9.85 0.34
C PRO A 8 -28.00 8.99 0.91
N PHE A 9 -27.93 8.95 2.25
CA PHE A 9 -27.16 7.97 3.00
C PHE A 9 -27.80 6.58 2.82
N ALA A 10 -27.27 5.78 1.89
CA ALA A 10 -27.69 4.39 1.72
C ALA A 10 -27.04 3.51 2.79
N ARG A 11 -27.89 2.88 3.59
CA ARG A 11 -27.58 2.08 4.77
C ARG A 11 -27.07 0.68 4.40
N ALA A 12 -26.16 0.19 5.22
CA ALA A 12 -25.54 -1.13 5.22
C ALA A 12 -26.49 -2.32 5.04
N GLY A 13 -25.99 -3.37 4.37
CA GLY A 13 -26.56 -4.71 4.44
C GLY A 13 -26.13 -5.65 3.31
N ALA A 14 -25.01 -6.35 3.48
CA ALA A 14 -24.81 -7.69 2.90
C ALA A 14 -23.73 -8.44 3.69
N PRO A 15 -24.07 -9.49 4.49
CA PRO A 15 -23.08 -10.46 4.90
C PRO A 15 -22.72 -11.31 3.68
N ALA A 16 -21.52 -11.11 3.15
CA ALA A 16 -20.94 -12.04 2.20
C ALA A 16 -20.64 -13.33 2.96
N ASP A 17 -21.45 -14.36 2.69
CA ASP A 17 -21.20 -15.75 3.03
C ASP A 17 -19.91 -16.18 2.32
N TYR A 18 -18.79 -16.13 3.03
CA TYR A 18 -17.54 -16.70 2.54
C TYR A 18 -17.48 -18.15 3.03
N PRO A 19 -17.45 -19.15 2.13
CA PRO A 19 -17.24 -20.52 2.54
C PRO A 19 -15.85 -20.66 3.15
N ALA A 20 -15.83 -20.90 4.45
CA ALA A 20 -14.67 -21.29 5.22
C ALA A 20 -14.35 -22.77 4.94
N ASP A 21 -13.65 -23.05 3.85
CA ASP A 21 -12.87 -24.28 3.70
C ASP A 21 -11.88 -24.11 2.55
N HIS A 22 -10.60 -23.89 2.88
CA HIS A 22 -9.50 -24.40 2.05
C HIS A 22 -8.38 -24.85 3.02
N PRO A 23 -7.96 -26.12 2.94
CA PRO A 23 -7.04 -26.72 3.88
C PRO A 23 -5.64 -26.15 3.75
N ALA A 24 -4.98 -26.02 4.90
CA ALA A 24 -3.56 -25.78 5.01
C ALA A 24 -2.77 -26.96 4.42
N ASP A 25 -2.26 -26.83 3.19
CA ASP A 25 -1.15 -27.65 2.70
C ASP A 25 -0.42 -26.94 1.55
N GLY A 26 0.91 -26.82 1.68
CA GLY A 26 1.77 -26.13 0.72
C GLY A 26 2.48 -24.90 1.28
N ALA A 27 3.13 -25.05 2.44
CA ALA A 27 4.14 -24.13 2.92
C ALA A 27 5.32 -24.09 1.92
N HIS A 28 5.21 -23.26 0.89
CA HIS A 28 6.34 -22.78 0.12
C HIS A 28 7.00 -21.67 0.97
N PRO A 29 8.24 -21.82 1.47
CA PRO A 29 8.96 -20.73 2.11
C PRO A 29 9.53 -19.77 1.05
N CYS A 30 8.73 -19.40 0.06
CA CYS A 30 8.99 -18.23 -0.75
C CYS A 30 8.37 -17.08 0.02
N GLY A 31 9.15 -16.40 0.86
CA GLY A 31 8.75 -15.27 1.69
C GLY A 31 8.25 -14.08 0.86
N GLN A 32 7.09 -14.24 0.22
CA GLN A 32 6.35 -13.18 -0.42
C GLN A 32 5.73 -12.36 0.70
N ARG A 33 6.53 -11.46 1.26
CA ARG A 33 6.07 -10.46 2.21
C ARG A 33 4.93 -9.73 1.50
N TYR A 34 3.71 -10.00 1.94
CA TYR A 34 2.52 -9.46 1.29
C TYR A 34 2.59 -7.94 1.38
N TRP A 35 2.55 -7.30 0.21
CA TRP A 35 2.65 -5.85 0.12
C TRP A 35 1.44 -5.20 0.81
N PRO A 36 1.61 -4.14 1.62
CA PRO A 36 0.50 -3.47 2.28
C PRO A 36 -0.28 -2.59 1.28
N ALA A 37 -1.13 -3.24 0.47
CA ALA A 37 -1.89 -2.60 -0.61
C ALA A 37 -2.79 -1.47 -0.09
N GLN A 38 -3.43 -1.66 1.08
CA GLN A 38 -4.31 -0.66 1.69
C GLN A 38 -3.54 0.55 2.20
N THR A 39 -2.39 0.33 2.84
CA THR A 39 -1.51 1.40 3.36
C THR A 39 -0.91 2.21 2.21
N LEU A 40 -0.49 1.54 1.13
CA LEU A 40 0.01 2.21 -0.06
C LEU A 40 -1.08 3.06 -0.71
N ASP A 41 -2.28 2.53 -0.90
CA ASP A 41 -3.39 3.27 -1.50
C ASP A 41 -3.75 4.52 -0.68
N ALA A 42 -3.87 4.37 0.64
CA ALA A 42 -4.10 5.50 1.55
C ALA A 42 -2.97 6.55 1.50
N PHE A 43 -1.71 6.11 1.38
CA PHE A 43 -0.56 6.99 1.22
C PHE A 43 -0.63 7.77 -0.10
N LEU A 44 -0.93 7.09 -1.21
CA LEU A 44 -1.08 7.71 -2.53
C LEU A 44 -2.20 8.75 -2.52
N LEU A 45 -3.33 8.44 -1.91
CA LEU A 45 -4.44 9.37 -1.75
C LEU A 45 -4.04 10.60 -0.92
N GLN A 46 -3.32 10.40 0.19
CA GLN A 46 -2.87 11.51 1.04
C GLN A 46 -1.84 12.41 0.34
N MET A 47 -0.96 11.83 -0.48
CA MET A 47 -0.01 12.59 -1.29
C MET A 47 -0.71 13.32 -2.44
N ALA A 48 -1.65 12.67 -3.12
CA ALA A 48 -2.45 13.25 -4.19
C ALA A 48 -3.29 14.43 -3.68
N ALA A 49 -3.90 14.31 -2.49
CA ALA A 49 -4.64 15.39 -1.85
C ALA A 49 -3.79 16.64 -1.57
N ARG A 50 -2.46 16.48 -1.51
CA ARG A 50 -1.48 17.56 -1.32
C ARG A 50 -0.80 18.00 -2.62
N GLY A 51 -1.24 17.48 -3.77
CA GLY A 51 -0.73 17.81 -5.09
C GLY A 51 0.45 16.95 -5.57
N HIS A 52 0.77 15.86 -4.86
CA HIS A 52 1.84 14.94 -5.22
C HIS A 52 1.28 13.62 -5.75
N CYS A 53 1.17 13.49 -7.07
CA CYS A 53 0.81 12.22 -7.70
C CYS A 53 2.04 11.29 -7.77
N ILE A 54 1.94 10.15 -7.10
CA ILE A 54 3.00 9.14 -7.03
C ILE A 54 2.54 7.88 -7.76
N SER A 55 3.48 7.16 -8.38
CA SER A 55 3.17 5.88 -9.04
C SER A 55 3.40 4.71 -8.08
N ALA A 56 2.33 3.97 -7.78
CA ALA A 56 2.39 2.72 -7.04
C ALA A 56 3.37 1.72 -7.68
N ALA A 57 3.31 1.58 -9.01
CA ALA A 57 4.16 0.67 -9.77
C ALA A 57 5.64 1.03 -9.65
N MET A 58 5.97 2.32 -9.63
CA MET A 58 7.35 2.78 -9.42
C MET A 58 7.82 2.53 -7.98
N MET A 59 6.98 2.74 -6.98
CA MET A 59 7.34 2.40 -5.60
C MET A 59 7.56 0.90 -5.39
N LEU A 60 6.82 0.06 -6.13
CA LEU A 60 6.95 -1.39 -6.11
C LEU A 60 8.18 -1.89 -6.87
N GLY A 61 8.49 -1.27 -8.01
CA GLY A 61 9.60 -1.67 -8.89
C GLY A 61 10.95 -1.07 -8.52
N ASP A 62 10.97 0.08 -7.84
CA ASP A 62 12.18 0.79 -7.46
C ASP A 62 12.15 1.24 -6.00
N ARG A 63 13.00 0.60 -5.19
CA ARG A 63 13.11 0.86 -3.75
C ARG A 63 13.64 2.26 -3.45
N GLN A 64 14.56 2.79 -4.26
CA GLN A 64 15.12 4.13 -4.04
C GLN A 64 14.04 5.19 -4.22
N TYR A 65 13.27 5.08 -5.30
CA TYR A 65 12.11 5.91 -5.57
C TYR A 65 11.11 5.87 -4.41
N ALA A 66 10.79 4.67 -3.89
CA ALA A 66 9.90 4.55 -2.74
C ALA A 66 10.41 5.28 -1.49
N LEU A 67 11.69 5.11 -1.14
CA LEU A 67 12.31 5.78 0.00
C LEU A 67 12.36 7.31 -0.20
N GLU A 68 12.60 7.79 -1.43
CA GLU A 68 12.55 9.22 -1.74
C GLU A 68 11.14 9.79 -1.55
N GLN A 69 10.09 9.07 -1.99
CA GLN A 69 8.71 9.53 -1.76
C GLN A 69 8.33 9.51 -0.28
N ILE A 70 8.80 8.52 0.47
CA ILE A 70 8.63 8.45 1.92
C ILE A 70 9.34 9.63 2.60
N ALA A 71 10.57 9.95 2.20
CA ALA A 71 11.31 11.10 2.72
C ALA A 71 10.60 12.43 2.43
N ARG A 72 9.99 12.57 1.24
CA ARG A 72 9.16 13.73 0.89
C ARG A 72 7.90 13.80 1.76
N ALA A 73 7.22 12.67 1.94
CA ALA A 73 6.02 12.62 2.77
C ALA A 73 6.31 12.95 4.25
N ARG A 74 7.50 12.63 4.77
CA ARG A 74 7.94 13.03 6.12
C ARG A 74 7.99 14.55 6.29
N GLN A 75 8.29 15.30 5.24
CA GLN A 75 8.32 16.78 5.26
C GLN A 75 6.91 17.40 5.22
N LEU A 76 5.89 16.62 4.89
CA LEU A 76 4.51 17.07 4.82
C LEU A 76 3.81 16.90 6.17
N GLN A 77 2.94 17.84 6.49
CA GLN A 77 2.18 17.84 7.75
C GLN A 77 0.95 16.91 7.66
N GLY A 78 0.67 16.23 8.77
CA GLY A 78 -0.56 15.45 8.98
C GLY A 78 -0.31 14.13 9.69
N ASP A 79 -0.91 13.95 10.87
CA ASP A 79 -0.76 12.76 11.72
C ASP A 79 -1.06 11.44 10.99
N THR A 80 -2.14 11.42 10.21
CA THR A 80 -2.51 10.23 9.41
C THR A 80 -1.45 9.90 8.35
N LEU A 81 -0.86 10.91 7.70
CA LEU A 81 0.21 10.69 6.72
C LEU A 81 1.48 10.19 7.41
N GLN A 82 1.81 10.73 8.59
CA GLN A 82 2.98 10.30 9.36
C GLN A 82 2.85 8.86 9.86
N ALA A 83 1.65 8.41 10.23
CA ALA A 83 1.40 7.01 10.57
C ALA A 83 1.64 6.07 9.37
N LEU A 84 1.09 6.41 8.20
CA LEU A 84 1.29 5.64 6.96
C LEU A 84 2.76 5.61 6.54
N VAL A 85 3.45 6.74 6.68
CA VAL A 85 4.89 6.87 6.40
C VAL A 85 5.70 5.95 7.28
N GLN A 86 5.41 5.85 8.58
CA GLN A 86 6.14 4.95 9.48
C GLN A 86 5.95 3.48 9.09
N GLU A 87 4.71 3.07 8.80
CA GLU A 87 4.41 1.70 8.41
C GLU A 87 5.08 1.32 7.08
N LEU A 88 5.02 2.21 6.08
CA LEU A 88 5.70 2.01 4.80
C LEU A 88 7.22 2.03 4.96
N SER A 89 7.76 2.94 5.77
CA SER A 89 9.21 3.00 6.04
C SER A 89 9.71 1.67 6.57
N ALA A 90 9.05 1.12 7.60
CA ALA A 90 9.38 -0.18 8.15
C ALA A 90 9.32 -1.29 7.09
N TYR A 91 8.32 -1.26 6.21
CA TYR A 91 8.21 -2.25 5.14
C TYR A 91 9.38 -2.17 4.13
N PHE A 92 9.73 -0.97 3.66
CA PHE A 92 10.80 -0.78 2.68
C PHE A 92 12.21 -0.92 3.28
N GLU A 93 12.37 -0.61 4.57
CA GLU A 93 13.62 -0.75 5.31
C GLU A 93 13.88 -2.21 5.69
N ASP A 94 12.85 -2.96 6.13
CA ASP A 94 12.92 -4.38 6.50
C ASP A 94 12.81 -5.33 5.30
N ALA A 95 12.45 -4.81 4.12
CA ALA A 95 12.61 -5.54 2.88
C ALA A 95 14.11 -5.75 2.60
N GLU A 96 14.66 -6.82 3.18
CA GLU A 96 15.89 -7.46 2.71
C GLU A 96 15.83 -7.49 1.19
N PRO A 97 16.91 -7.09 0.49
CA PRO A 97 16.90 -7.09 -0.96
C PRO A 97 16.68 -8.54 -1.40
N ALA A 98 15.47 -8.87 -1.85
CA ALA A 98 15.16 -10.12 -2.54
C ALA A 98 15.89 -10.24 -3.90
N ALA A 99 16.99 -9.49 -4.07
CA ALA A 99 17.90 -9.47 -5.22
C ALA A 99 19.12 -10.38 -5.02
N ALA A 100 19.17 -11.22 -3.98
CA ALA A 100 20.20 -12.26 -3.86
C ALA A 100 19.74 -13.66 -4.35
N GLY A 101 18.50 -13.80 -4.83
CA GLY A 101 17.90 -15.11 -5.11
C GLY A 101 17.50 -15.43 -6.55
N LEU A 102 17.46 -14.45 -7.47
CA LEU A 102 17.03 -14.69 -8.86
C LEU A 102 18.15 -14.48 -9.90
N HIS A 103 19.33 -15.07 -9.66
CA HIS A 103 20.27 -15.36 -10.75
C HIS A 103 19.89 -16.63 -11.54
N TRP A 104 18.68 -17.19 -11.32
CA TRP A 104 18.23 -18.36 -12.06
C TRP A 104 17.88 -17.98 -13.50
N SER A 105 18.77 -18.44 -14.38
CA SER A 105 18.44 -19.02 -15.68
C SER A 105 18.28 -18.08 -16.86
N HIS A 106 19.41 -17.76 -17.50
CA HIS A 106 19.48 -17.77 -18.95
C HIS A 106 20.89 -18.13 -19.49
N ARG A 107 21.25 -19.42 -19.48
CA ARG A 107 22.03 -20.04 -20.57
C ARG A 107 21.96 -21.56 -20.53
#